data_AF-A0A482W7T5-F1
#
_entry.id   AF-A0A482W7T5-F1
#
_cell.length_a   1.000
_cell.length_b   1.000
_cell.length_c   1.000
_cell.angle_alpha   90.00
_cell.angle_beta   90.00
_cell.angle_gamma   90.00
#
_symmetry.space_group_name_H-M   'P 1'
#
loop_
_entity.id
_entity.type
_entity.pdbx_description
1 polymer ?
#
loop_
_entity_poly.entity_id
_entity_poly.type
_entity_poly.pdbx_seq_one_letter_code
_entity_poly.pdbx_strand_id
1 'polypeptide(L)'
;MLSCQEKKNVQNVVGHTFLLGEKYSKPFNTTYLASDGKPRIIQMGSYGLGLSRILAATVEVLSNEQEMRWPPVLAPYNIIIIPPKHGSKEELHLKDSGLVEKLYSQIENINNLKNNVLIDDRTNFTIGRRY
;
A
#
# COMPACT_ATOMS: atom_id res chain seq x y z
N MET A 1 6.07 19.34 -10.97
CA MET A 1 6.72 20.21 -9.97
C MET A 1 7.04 19.32 -8.77
N LEU A 2 8.22 18.68 -8.77
CA LEU A 2 8.69 17.86 -7.65
C LEU A 2 9.24 18.82 -6.61
N SER A 3 8.41 19.21 -5.63
CA SER A 3 8.91 19.98 -4.50
C SER A 3 9.85 19.08 -3.69
N CYS A 4 11.01 19.63 -3.35
CA CYS A 4 11.98 19.02 -2.47
C CYS A 4 11.29 18.72 -1.13
N GLN A 5 10.96 17.46 -0.87
CA GLN A 5 10.42 17.07 0.43
C GLN A 5 11.52 17.26 1.49
N GLU A 6 11.26 18.10 2.49
CA GLU A 6 12.11 18.15 3.68
C GLU A 6 12.21 16.74 4.25
N LYS A 7 13.44 16.22 4.37
CA LYS A 7 13.68 14.91 4.97
C LYS A 7 13.31 14.98 6.44
N LYS A 8 12.12 14.49 6.81
CA LYS A 8 11.82 14.19 8.21
C LYS A 8 12.77 13.08 8.67
N ASN A 9 13.64 13.38 9.63
CA ASN A 9 14.50 12.39 10.26
C ASN A 9 13.67 11.57 11.27
N VAL A 10 12.92 10.60 10.75
CA VAL A 10 12.11 9.68 11.55
C VAL A 10 12.89 8.38 11.73
N GLN A 11 13.28 8.05 12.95
CA GLN A 11 13.94 6.79 13.29
C GLN A 11 12.92 5.75 13.77
N ASN A 12 12.16 5.19 12.82
CA ASN A 12 11.20 4.12 13.11
C ASN A 12 11.84 2.74 12.88
N VAL A 13 11.98 1.94 13.94
CA VAL A 13 12.36 0.52 13.81
C VAL A 13 11.16 -0.28 13.30
N VAL A 14 11.13 -0.53 11.99
CA VAL A 14 10.04 -1.25 11.31
C VAL A 14 10.27 -2.77 11.21
N GLY A 15 11.47 -3.23 11.51
CA GLY A 15 11.80 -4.65 11.48
C GLY A 15 13.15 -4.97 12.13
N HIS A 16 13.43 -6.26 12.26
CA HIS A 16 14.69 -6.77 12.80
C HIS A 16 15.10 -8.06 12.08
N THR A 17 16.39 -8.32 12.05
CA THR A 17 16.98 -9.57 11.58
C THR A 17 17.95 -10.08 12.63
N PHE A 18 17.88 -11.36 12.96
CA PHE A 18 18.75 -12.00 13.95
C PHE A 18 19.48 -13.17 13.31
N LEU A 19 20.80 -13.20 13.46
CA LEU A 19 21.59 -14.41 13.25
C LEU A 19 21.52 -15.23 14.53
N LEU A 20 20.77 -16.33 14.50
CA LEU A 20 20.57 -17.20 15.66
C LEU A 20 21.70 -18.21 15.83
N GLY A 21 22.43 -18.46 14.74
CA GLY A 21 23.48 -19.46 14.68
C GLY A 21 22.92 -20.84 15.04
N GLU A 22 23.58 -21.52 15.96
CA GLU A 22 23.18 -22.87 16.38
C GLU A 22 22.28 -22.89 17.63
N LYS A 23 21.86 -21.71 18.11
CA LYS A 23 21.16 -21.56 19.41
C LYS A 23 19.91 -22.45 19.53
N TYR A 24 19.17 -22.62 18.44
CA TYR A 24 17.96 -23.44 18.41
C TYR A 24 18.19 -24.80 17.75
N SER A 25 19.04 -24.90 16.73
CA SER A 25 19.28 -26.17 16.05
C SER A 25 20.00 -27.20 16.91
N LYS A 26 20.90 -26.78 17.82
CA LYS A 26 21.57 -27.68 18.80
C LYS A 26 20.59 -28.43 19.70
N PRO A 27 19.73 -27.77 20.49
CA PRO A 27 18.82 -28.47 21.41
C PRO A 27 17.79 -29.35 20.68
N PHE A 28 17.42 -29.00 19.44
CA PHE A 28 16.51 -29.81 18.62
C PHE A 28 17.21 -30.86 17.74
N ASN A 29 18.54 -31.00 17.86
CA ASN A 29 19.35 -31.89 17.03
C ASN A 29 19.06 -31.76 15.52
N THR A 30 18.77 -30.53 15.07
CA THR A 30 18.42 -30.27 13.68
C THR A 30 19.69 -30.22 12.85
N THR A 31 19.88 -31.25 12.02
CA THR A 31 21.09 -31.45 11.22
C THR A 31 20.77 -31.54 9.73
N TYR A 32 21.78 -31.31 8.91
CA TYR A 32 21.77 -31.59 7.48
C TYR A 32 22.99 -32.44 7.11
N LEU A 33 22.91 -33.17 6.01
CA LEU A 33 24.04 -33.93 5.48
C LEU A 33 24.93 -32.99 4.65
N ALA A 34 26.17 -32.79 5.07
CA ALA A 34 27.11 -32.01 4.30
C ALA A 34 27.66 -32.81 3.10
N SER A 35 28.40 -32.14 2.21
CA SER A 35 28.98 -32.74 1.00
C SER A 35 29.95 -33.89 1.27
N ASP A 36 30.50 -33.96 2.49
CA ASP A 36 31.36 -35.04 2.98
C ASP A 36 30.56 -36.23 3.57
N GLY A 37 29.23 -36.21 3.48
CA GLY A 37 28.36 -37.23 4.04
C GLY A 37 28.27 -37.20 5.57
N LYS A 38 28.78 -36.15 6.24
CA LYS A 38 28.70 -36.03 7.70
C LYS A 38 27.56 -35.12 8.12
N PRO A 39 26.81 -35.47 9.19
CA PRO A 39 25.78 -34.59 9.72
C PRO A 39 26.41 -33.34 10.34
N ARG A 40 25.89 -32.17 10.00
CA ARG A 40 26.27 -30.88 10.60
C ARG A 40 25.03 -30.16 11.12
N ILE A 41 25.20 -29.41 12.21
CA ILE A 41 24.12 -28.62 12.81
C ILE A 41 23.78 -27.45 11.89
N ILE A 42 22.48 -27.16 11.75
CA ILE A 42 22.00 -26.07 10.90
C ILE A 42 22.33 -24.70 11.54
N GLN A 43 22.85 -23.76 10.74
CA GLN A 43 22.92 -22.35 11.10
C GLN A 43 21.57 -21.68 10.82
N MET A 44 21.00 -21.03 11.83
CA MET A 44 19.67 -20.45 11.75
C MET A 44 19.70 -18.92 11.78
N GLY A 45 18.72 -18.31 11.13
CA GLY A 45 18.40 -16.90 11.22
C GLY A 45 16.91 -16.70 11.37
N SER A 46 16.49 -15.57 11.93
CA SER A 46 15.10 -15.14 11.93
C SER A 46 14.97 -13.68 11.55
N TYR A 47 13.83 -13.30 11.01
CA TYR A 47 13.49 -11.92 10.73
C TYR A 47 12.06 -11.63 11.12
N GLY A 48 11.79 -10.37 11.44
CA GLY A 48 10.46 -9.89 11.77
C GLY A 48 10.22 -8.53 11.14
N LEU A 49 9.08 -8.39 10.46
CA LEU A 49 8.62 -7.13 9.89
C LEU A 49 7.32 -6.71 10.60
N GLY A 50 7.30 -5.51 11.15
CA GLY A 50 6.10 -4.96 11.76
C GLY A 50 5.24 -4.31 10.68
N LEU A 51 4.36 -5.06 10.03
CA LEU A 51 3.51 -4.53 8.94
C LEU A 51 2.72 -3.28 9.38
N SER A 52 2.09 -3.31 10.57
CA SER A 52 1.39 -2.15 11.11
C SER A 52 2.33 -0.96 11.39
N ARG A 53 3.59 -1.23 11.80
CA ARG A 53 4.61 -0.19 11.98
C ARG A 53 5.08 0.40 10.66
N ILE A 54 5.17 -0.41 9.60
CA ILE A 54 5.47 0.06 8.24
C ILE A 54 4.36 0.99 7.75
N LEU A 55 3.09 0.61 7.94
CA LEU A 55 1.95 1.46 7.55
C LEU A 55 1.93 2.78 8.34
N ALA A 56 2.13 2.73 9.67
CA ALA A 56 2.20 3.92 10.50
C ALA A 56 3.37 4.84 10.09
N ALA A 57 4.56 4.28 9.90
CA ALA A 57 5.74 5.03 9.46
C ALA A 57 5.55 5.63 8.06
N THR A 58 4.85 4.93 7.16
CA THR A 58 4.52 5.44 5.82
C THR A 58 3.67 6.70 5.93
N VAL A 59 2.61 6.65 6.72
CA VAL A 59 1.72 7.80 6.93
C VAL A 59 2.49 8.96 7.59
N GLU A 60 3.28 8.70 8.62
CA GLU A 60 4.06 9.71 9.35
C GLU A 60 5.07 10.45 8.45
N VAL A 61 5.81 9.69 7.63
CA VAL A 61 6.87 10.23 6.78
C VAL A 61 6.30 10.96 5.58
N LEU A 62 5.25 10.43 4.93
CA LEU A 62 4.76 10.95 3.65
C LEU A 62 3.65 12.01 3.81
N SER A 63 2.87 11.95 4.89
CA SER A 63 1.72 12.84 5.11
C SER A 63 2.14 14.19 5.70
N ASN A 64 1.26 15.17 5.54
CA ASN A 64 1.37 16.49 6.16
C ASN A 64 0.12 16.77 7.03
N GLU A 65 0.02 17.98 7.57
CA GLU A 65 -1.10 18.36 8.45
C GLU A 65 -2.47 18.41 7.76
N GLN A 66 -2.48 18.57 6.43
CA GLN A 66 -3.69 18.77 5.63
C GLN A 66 -4.15 17.49 4.91
N GLU A 67 -3.23 16.57 4.59
CA GLU A 67 -3.55 15.37 3.82
C GLU A 67 -2.70 14.16 4.24
N MET A 68 -3.38 13.00 4.27
CA MET A 68 -2.72 11.70 4.36
C MET A 68 -2.25 11.27 2.98
N ARG A 69 -0.97 10.88 2.85
CA ARG A 69 -0.39 10.45 1.58
C ARG A 69 0.00 8.97 1.60
N TRP A 70 -0.52 8.22 0.64
CA TRP A 70 -0.14 6.84 0.39
C TRP A 70 0.85 6.75 -0.78
N PRO A 71 1.88 5.90 -0.70
CA PRO A 71 2.66 5.53 -1.87
C PRO A 71 1.81 4.64 -2.80
N PRO A 72 1.99 4.71 -4.13
CA PRO A 72 1.16 3.98 -5.08
C PRO A 72 1.07 2.47 -4.84
N VAL A 73 2.11 1.87 -4.25
CA VAL A 73 2.19 0.43 -3.96
C VAL A 73 1.45 -0.02 -2.69
N LEU A 74 1.08 0.91 -1.80
CA LEU A 74 0.33 0.62 -0.57
C LEU A 74 -1.09 1.19 -0.60
N ALA A 75 -1.39 2.11 -1.51
CA ALA A 75 -2.71 2.70 -1.64
C ALA A 75 -3.74 1.62 -1.98
N PRO A 76 -4.93 1.58 -1.33
CA PRO A 76 -5.98 0.63 -1.67
C PRO A 76 -6.48 0.77 -3.11
N TYR A 77 -6.54 2.02 -3.59
CA TYR A 77 -6.84 2.40 -4.96
C TYR A 77 -5.94 3.57 -5.35
N ASN A 78 -5.49 3.61 -6.60
CA ASN A 78 -4.67 4.72 -7.10
C ASN A 78 -5.53 5.90 -7.57
N ILE A 79 -6.76 5.63 -8.02
CA ILE A 79 -7.67 6.63 -8.57
C ILE A 79 -9.06 6.44 -8.00
N ILE A 80 -9.69 7.55 -7.60
CA ILE A 80 -11.10 7.59 -7.22
C ILE A 80 -11.83 8.53 -8.17
N ILE A 81 -12.86 8.05 -8.85
CA ILE A 81 -13.76 8.83 -9.69
C ILE A 81 -14.95 9.26 -8.83
N ILE A 82 -15.13 10.57 -8.67
CA ILE A 82 -16.23 11.14 -7.88
C ILE A 82 -17.29 11.69 -8.86
N PRO A 83 -18.40 10.97 -9.12
CA PRO A 83 -19.47 11.46 -9.97
C PRO A 83 -20.20 12.65 -9.33
N PRO A 84 -20.96 13.47 -10.10
CA PRO A 84 -21.78 14.55 -9.55
C PRO A 84 -22.77 14.09 -8.48
N LYS A 85 -23.24 15.04 -7.66
CA LYS A 85 -24.30 14.75 -6.68
C LYS A 85 -25.61 14.42 -7.40
N HIS A 86 -26.37 13.47 -6.89
CA HIS A 86 -27.70 13.17 -7.40
C HIS A 86 -28.64 14.39 -7.34
N GLY A 87 -29.35 14.66 -8.43
CA GLY A 87 -30.26 15.81 -8.58
C GLY A 87 -29.56 17.15 -8.82
N SER A 88 -28.24 17.16 -9.02
CA SER A 88 -27.50 18.35 -9.42
C SER A 88 -27.67 18.65 -10.92
N LYS A 89 -27.43 19.90 -11.33
CA LYS A 89 -27.49 20.28 -12.75
C LYS A 89 -26.42 19.52 -13.54
N GLU A 90 -25.26 19.35 -12.93
CA GLU A 90 -24.11 18.64 -13.46
C GLU A 90 -24.43 17.16 -13.75
N GLU A 91 -25.19 16.50 -12.87
CA GLU A 91 -25.64 15.12 -13.10
C GLU A 91 -26.52 15.00 -14.34
N LEU A 92 -27.46 15.94 -14.54
CA LEU A 92 -28.36 15.93 -15.70
C LEU A 92 -27.59 16.02 -17.02
N HIS A 93 -26.56 16.88 -17.08
CA HIS A 93 -25.71 17.01 -18.27
C HIS A 93 -24.81 15.79 -18.50
N LEU A 94 -24.39 15.10 -17.44
CA LEU A 94 -23.44 13.99 -17.52
C LEU A 94 -24.12 12.63 -17.73
N LYS A 95 -25.35 12.43 -17.22
CA LYS A 95 -26.12 11.18 -17.38
C LYS A 95 -26.31 10.80 -18.83
N ASP A 96 -26.63 11.76 -19.71
CA ASP A 96 -26.85 11.51 -21.14
C ASP A 96 -25.59 11.04 -21.88
N SER A 97 -24.41 11.36 -21.34
CA SER A 97 -23.13 11.11 -21.99
C SER A 97 -22.47 9.79 -21.58
N GLY A 98 -22.87 9.18 -20.45
CA GLY A 98 -22.20 8.01 -19.85
C GLY A 98 -20.71 8.24 -19.60
N LEU A 99 -20.32 9.48 -19.29
CA LEU A 99 -18.91 9.89 -19.23
C LEU A 99 -18.15 9.20 -18.10
N VAL A 100 -18.81 8.92 -16.97
CA VAL A 100 -18.19 8.27 -15.80
C VAL A 100 -17.78 6.84 -16.15
N GLU A 101 -18.67 6.08 -16.79
CA GLU A 101 -18.44 4.71 -17.23
C GLU A 101 -17.39 4.64 -18.34
N LYS A 102 -17.39 5.61 -19.26
CA LYS A 102 -16.36 5.76 -20.30
C LYS A 102 -15.00 6.03 -19.69
N LEU A 103 -14.90 6.97 -18.75
CA LEU A 103 -13.66 7.31 -18.07
C LEU A 103 -13.13 6.12 -17.28
N TYR A 104 -13.99 5.45 -16.52
CA TYR A 104 -13.63 4.22 -15.79
C TYR A 104 -13.04 3.17 -16.75
N SER A 105 -13.74 2.90 -17.86
CA SER A 105 -13.30 1.92 -18.86
C SER A 105 -11.97 2.31 -19.51
N GLN A 106 -11.76 3.60 -19.79
CA GLN A 106 -10.49 4.10 -20.34
C GLN A 106 -9.32 3.91 -19.37
N ILE A 107 -9.53 4.16 -18.07
CA ILE A 107 -8.49 4.02 -17.05
C ILE A 107 -8.22 2.54 -16.76
N GLU A 108 -9.24 1.69 -16.71
CA GLU A 108 -9.10 0.24 -16.53
C GLU A 108 -8.31 -0.44 -17.67
N ASN A 109 -8.34 0.13 -18.88
CA ASN A 109 -7.54 -0.34 -20.00
C ASN A 109 -6.04 0.01 -19.89
N ILE A 110 -5.65 0.81 -18.91
CA ILE A 110 -4.24 1.12 -18.64
C ILE A 110 -3.67 -0.01 -17.78
N ASN A 111 -2.72 -0.78 -18.33
CA ASN A 111 -2.16 -1.99 -17.70
C ASN A 111 -1.73 -1.82 -16.22
N ASN A 112 -1.17 -0.66 -15.86
CA ASN A 112 -0.68 -0.39 -14.48
C ASN A 112 -1.77 0.12 -13.52
N LEU A 113 -2.98 0.38 -14.00
CA LEU A 113 -4.10 0.92 -13.23
C LEU A 113 -5.32 0.00 -13.22
N LYS A 114 -5.26 -1.11 -13.95
CA LYS A 114 -6.29 -2.15 -13.94
C LYS A 114 -6.57 -2.60 -12.51
N ASN A 115 -7.85 -2.70 -12.14
CA ASN A 115 -8.33 -3.01 -10.79
C ASN A 115 -7.87 -2.03 -9.69
N ASN A 116 -7.36 -0.84 -10.03
CA ASN A 116 -6.89 0.17 -9.07
C ASN A 116 -7.71 1.47 -9.12
N VAL A 117 -8.91 1.39 -9.70
CA VAL A 117 -9.85 2.52 -9.84
C VAL A 117 -11.11 2.23 -9.02
N LEU A 118 -11.54 3.21 -8.23
CA LEU A 118 -12.80 3.16 -7.47
C LEU A 118 -13.75 4.26 -7.97
N ILE A 119 -15.04 3.95 -8.05
CA ILE A 119 -16.09 4.96 -8.26
C ILE A 119 -16.76 5.21 -6.90
N ASP A 120 -16.80 6.47 -6.46
CA ASP A 120 -17.52 6.86 -5.24
C ASP A 120 -19.01 7.06 -5.51
N ASP A 121 -19.78 5.99 -5.35
CA ASP A 121 -21.21 5.90 -5.59
C ASP A 121 -22.09 6.58 -4.53
N ARG A 122 -21.49 7.22 -3.51
CA ARG A 122 -22.21 7.95 -2.45
C ARG A 122 -22.74 9.31 -2.93
N THR A 123 -23.42 9.31 -4.08
CA THR A 123 -23.95 10.46 -4.83
C THR A 123 -24.96 11.30 -4.06
N ASN A 124 -25.45 10.82 -2.93
CA ASN A 124 -26.30 11.57 -1.99
C ASN A 124 -25.54 12.75 -1.35
N PHE A 125 -24.20 12.68 -1.31
CA PHE A 125 -23.35 13.72 -0.73
C PHE A 125 -22.78 14.69 -1.78
N THR A 126 -22.51 15.91 -1.35
CA THR A 126 -21.75 16.89 -2.14
C THR A 126 -20.34 16.38 -2.42
N ILE A 127 -19.72 16.88 -3.50
CA ILE A 127 -18.34 16.48 -3.88
C ILE A 127 -17.36 16.79 -2.73
N GLY A 128 -17.44 17.99 -2.15
CA GLY A 128 -16.57 18.38 -1.04
C GLY A 128 -16.78 17.63 0.28
N ARG A 129 -17.79 16.76 0.39
CA ARG A 129 -17.95 15.84 1.53
C ARG A 129 -17.40 14.44 1.22
N ARG A 130 -17.19 14.12 -0.05
CA ARG A 130 -16.61 12.86 -0.54
C ARG A 130 -15.10 12.97 -0.74
N TYR A 131 -14.61 14.18 -0.96
CA TYR A 131 -13.21 14.58 -0.88
C TYR A 131 -12.83 14.89 0.57
#